data_AF-A0A534WJI3-F1
#
_entry.id   AF-A0A534WJI3-F1
#
_cell.length_a   1.000
_cell.length_b   1.000
_cell.length_c   1.000
_cell.angle_alpha   90.00
_cell.angle_beta   90.00
_cell.angle_gamma   90.00
#
_symmetry.space_group_name_H-M   'P 1'
#
loop_
_entity.id
_entity.type
_entity.pdbx_description
1 polymer ?
#
loop_
_entity_poly.entity_id
_entity_poly.type
_entity_poly.pdbx_seq_one_letter_code
_entity_poly.pdbx_strand_id
1 'polypeptide(L)' 'DDFAVHGKYKQPCPVCGTAVQRIAYADNETNYCPRCQTGGKLLSDRSLARLLHDDWPRTIEELEERFPAGKPAARST' A
#
# COMPACT_ATOMS: atom_id res chain seq x y z
N ASP A 1 10.41 -10.11 -14.53
CA ASP A 1 8.98 -10.25 -14.17
C ASP A 1 8.36 -8.91 -13.79
N ASP A 2 7.49 -8.38 -14.65
CA ASP A 2 6.81 -7.07 -14.49
C ASP A 2 5.76 -6.99 -13.35
N PHE A 3 5.60 -8.04 -12.54
CA PHE A 3 4.54 -8.14 -11.51
C PHE A 3 5.04 -8.54 -10.12
N ALA A 4 6.23 -8.10 -9.72
CA ALA A 4 6.88 -8.49 -8.47
C ALA A 4 6.05 -8.25 -7.18
N VAL A 5 5.05 -7.35 -7.23
CA VAL A 5 4.20 -6.96 -6.10
C VAL A 5 2.71 -7.31 -6.28
N HIS A 6 2.33 -7.96 -7.38
CA HIS A 6 0.95 -8.39 -7.59
C HIS A 6 0.51 -9.39 -6.50
N GLY A 7 -0.69 -9.19 -5.92
CA GLY A 7 -1.24 -10.02 -4.84
C GLY A 7 -0.53 -9.88 -3.48
N LYS A 8 0.40 -8.93 -3.33
CA LYS A 8 1.24 -8.78 -2.13
C LYS A 8 0.79 -7.64 -1.21
N TYR A 9 -0.48 -7.24 -1.24
CA TYR A 9 -0.99 -6.17 -0.37
C TYR A 9 -0.57 -6.39 1.10
N LYS A 10 -0.04 -5.34 1.75
CA LYS A 10 0.53 -5.34 3.11
C LYS A 10 1.78 -6.21 3.33
N GLN A 11 2.25 -6.94 2.33
CA GLN A 11 3.53 -7.64 2.40
C GLN A 11 4.68 -6.69 2.10
N PRO A 12 5.90 -6.99 2.57
CA PRO A 12 7.08 -6.18 2.25
C PRO A 12 7.38 -6.22 0.75
N CYS A 13 7.65 -5.06 0.17
CA CYS A 13 8.17 -4.93 -1.18
C CYS A 13 9.51 -5.69 -1.30
N PRO A 14 9.71 -6.54 -2.33
CA PRO A 14 10.95 -7.28 -2.50
C PRO A 14 12.17 -6.39 -2.80
N VAL A 15 11.96 -5.11 -3.11
CA VAL A 15 13.03 -4.15 -3.43
C VAL A 15 13.40 -3.31 -2.20
N CYS A 16 12.44 -2.62 -1.58
CA CYS A 16 12.72 -1.65 -0.51
C CYS A 16 12.12 -2.02 0.85
N GLY A 17 11.43 -3.16 0.98
CA GLY A 17 10.83 -3.62 2.23
C GLY A 17 9.53 -2.89 2.65
N THR A 18 9.21 -1.73 2.06
CA THR A 18 7.96 -1.00 2.35
C THR A 18 6.72 -1.85 2.08
N ALA A 19 5.70 -1.72 2.93
CA ALA A 19 4.44 -2.42 2.73
C ALA A 19 3.80 -2.04 1.39
N VAL A 20 3.55 -3.04 0.55
CA VAL A 20 2.85 -2.89 -0.72
C VAL A 20 1.42 -2.41 -0.46
N GLN A 21 1.01 -1.39 -1.21
CA GLN A 21 -0.32 -0.79 -1.14
C GLN A 21 -1.18 -1.28 -2.30
N ARG A 22 -2.50 -1.09 -2.18
CA ARG A 22 -3.45 -1.39 -3.26
C ARG A 22 -4.22 -0.15 -3.64
N ILE A 23 -4.73 -0.16 -4.87
CA ILE A 23 -5.85 0.68 -5.30
C ILE A 23 -6.95 -0.19 -5.88
N ALA A 24 -8.19 0.09 -5.50
CA ALA A 24 -9.38 -0.47 -6.13
C ALA A 24 -9.97 0.50 -7.17
N TYR A 25 -10.32 -0.02 -8.35
CA TYR A 25 -11.07 0.69 -9.37
C TYR A 25 -12.13 -0.23 -10.00
N ALA A 26 -13.40 0.12 -9.81
CA ALA A 26 -14.52 -0.74 -10.18
C ALA A 26 -14.30 -2.17 -9.63
N ASP A 27 -14.29 -3.17 -10.49
CA ASP A 27 -14.12 -4.58 -10.09
C ASP A 27 -12.65 -5.04 -10.12
N ASN A 28 -11.70 -4.13 -10.36
CA ASN A 28 -10.28 -4.44 -10.46
C ASN A 28 -9.49 -3.88 -9.27
N GLU A 29 -8.45 -4.60 -8.86
CA GLU A 29 -7.46 -4.14 -7.91
C GLU A 29 -6.05 -4.18 -8.49
N THR A 30 -5.21 -3.25 -8.06
CA THR A 30 -3.79 -3.20 -8.45
C THR A 30 -2.93 -2.97 -7.23
N ASN A 31 -1.85 -3.74 -7.13
CA ASN A 31 -0.88 -3.68 -6.05
C ASN A 31 0.38 -2.94 -6.51
N TYR A 32 0.90 -2.04 -5.68
CA TYR A 32 2.06 -1.21 -6.00
C TYR A 32 2.92 -0.95 -4.76
N CYS A 33 4.22 -0.71 -4.96
CA CYS A 33 5.09 -0.21 -3.90
C CYS A 33 5.11 1.33 -3.93
N PRO A 34 4.69 2.02 -2.87
CA PRO A 34 4.62 3.48 -2.88
C PRO A 34 6.02 4.12 -2.96
N ARG A 35 7.04 3.57 -2.30
CA ARG A 35 8.40 4.14 -2.37
C ARG A 35 9.05 3.91 -3.75
N CYS A 36 8.91 2.72 -4.32
CA CYS A 36 9.56 2.39 -5.59
C CYS A 36 8.84 2.96 -6.82
N GLN A 37 7.50 2.97 -6.84
CA GLN A 37 6.73 3.28 -8.06
C GLN A 37 6.23 4.72 -8.10
N THR A 38 5.97 5.34 -6.95
CA THR A 38 5.35 6.67 -6.87
C THR A 38 6.18 7.67 -6.05
N GLY A 39 7.42 7.32 -5.70
CA GLY A 39 8.33 8.19 -4.94
C GLY A 39 7.80 8.55 -3.55
N GLY A 40 7.05 7.65 -2.92
CA GLY A 40 6.46 7.81 -1.59
C GLY A 40 5.03 8.35 -1.59
N LYS A 41 4.48 8.79 -2.74
CA LYS A 41 3.10 9.27 -2.82
C LYS A 41 2.11 8.10 -2.74
N LEU A 42 1.05 8.25 -1.96
CA LEU A 42 -0.05 7.29 -1.98
C LEU A 42 -1.01 7.63 -3.10
N LEU A 43 -1.33 6.61 -3.90
CA LEU A 43 -2.45 6.66 -4.83
C LEU A 43 -3.75 6.53 -4.04
N SER A 44 -4.76 7.28 -4.47
CA SER A 44 -6.08 7.27 -3.83
C SER A 44 -6.76 5.92 -4.02
N ASP A 45 -6.78 5.08 -2.99
CA ASP A 45 -7.64 3.90 -2.97
C ASP A 45 -9.08 4.37 -2.88
N ARG A 46 -9.88 4.11 -3.91
CA ARG A 46 -11.22 4.69 -4.04
C ARG A 46 -12.15 4.30 -2.90
N SER A 47 -11.99 3.09 -2.36
CA SER A 47 -12.78 2.57 -1.25
C SER A 47 -12.45 3.28 0.06
N LEU A 48 -11.16 3.43 0.36
CA LEU A 48 -10.71 4.08 1.59
C LEU A 48 -10.82 5.61 1.52
N ALA A 49 -10.53 6.23 0.37
CA ALA A 49 -10.69 7.67 0.18
C ALA A 49 -12.16 8.10 0.31
N ARG A 50 -13.12 7.25 -0.07
CA ARG A 50 -14.55 7.49 0.18
C ARG A 50 -14.92 7.44 1.66
N LEU A 51 -14.22 6.62 2.46
CA LEU A 51 -14.48 6.50 3.89
C LEU A 51 -13.81 7.63 4.67
N LEU A 52 -12.59 8.01 4.28
CA LEU A 52 -11.74 8.95 5.02
C LEU A 52 -11.84 10.38 4.49
N HIS A 53 -12.24 10.60 3.23
CA HIS A 53 -12.31 11.94 2.64
C HIS A 53 -10.99 12.72 2.81
N ASP A 54 -11.03 13.87 3.48
CA ASP A 54 -9.89 14.76 3.72
C ASP A 54 -8.84 14.15 4.67
N ASP A 55 -9.22 13.10 5.41
CA ASP A 55 -8.32 12.35 6.29
C ASP A 55 -7.45 11.33 5.56
N TRP A 56 -7.61 11.17 4.25
CA TRP A 56 -6.81 10.22 3.48
C TRP A 56 -5.33 10.66 3.40
N PRO A 57 -4.36 9.79 3.78
CA PRO A 57 -2.95 10.14 3.75
C PRO A 57 -2.44 10.29 2.31
N ARG A 58 -1.60 11.30 2.09
CA ARG A 58 -1.05 11.62 0.76
C ARG A 58 0.31 10.99 0.54
N THR A 59 1.01 10.61 1.61
CA THR A 59 2.32 9.98 1.56
C THR A 59 2.37 8.69 2.37
N ILE A 60 3.34 7.83 2.05
CA ILE A 60 3.58 6.61 2.81
C ILE A 60 3.99 6.93 4.25
N GLU A 61 4.74 8.01 4.47
CA GLU A 61 5.13 8.47 5.80
C GLU A 61 3.92 8.85 6.65
N GLU A 62 3.00 9.67 6.11
CA GLU A 62 1.75 10.05 6.81
C GLU A 62 0.91 8.82 7.18
N LEU A 63 0.84 7.82 6.28
CA LEU A 63 0.15 6.56 6.54
C LEU A 63 0.82 5.74 7.64
N GLU A 64 2.15 5.62 7.62
CA GLU A 64 2.93 4.90 8.62
C GLU A 64 2.82 5.54 10.01
N GLU A 65 2.73 6.87 10.10
CA GLU A 65 2.50 7.61 11.34
C GLU A 65 1.07 7.42 11.88
N ARG A 66 0.07 7.51 11.01
CA ARG A 66 -1.35 7.43 11.40
C ARG A 66 -1.80 6.00 11.69
N PHE A 67 -1.24 5.03 10.98
CA PHE A 67 -1.58 3.61 11.07
C PHE A 67 -0.30 2.78 11.11
N PRO A 68 0.46 2.80 12.23
CA PRO A 68 1.67 1.99 12.36
C PRO A 68 1.31 0.53 12.07
N ALA A 69 1.96 -0.04 11.06
CA ALA A 69 1.67 -1.39 10.61
C ALA A 69 1.75 -2.36 11.82
N GLY A 70 0.60 -2.94 12.18
CA GLY A 70 0.57 -4.04 13.14
C GLY A 70 1.54 -5.12 12.66
N LYS A 71 2.41 -5.59 13.57
CA LYS A 71 3.47 -6.60 13.36
C LYS A 71 3.16 -7.53 12.19
N PRO A 72 4.09 -7.76 11.23
CA PRO A 72 3.84 -8.71 10.17
C PRO A 72 3.46 -10.07 10.78
N ALA A 73 2.38 -10.67 10.27
CA ALA A 73 2.05 -12.05 10.61
C ALA A 73 3.30 -12.88 10.29
N ALA A 74 3.90 -13.45 11.34
CA ALA A 74 5.11 -14.26 11.21
C ALA A 74 4.88 -15.29 10.11
N ARG A 75 5.84 -15.42 9.19
CA ARG A 75 5.84 -16.50 8.20
C ARG A 75 5.71 -17.82 8.97
N SER A 76 4.62 -18.55 8.74
CA SER A 76 4.48 -19.93 9.16
C SER A 76 5.59 -20.75 8.49
N THR A 77 6.61 -21.10 9.26
CA THR A 77 7.56 -22.18 8.95
C THR A 77 6.87 -23.53 9.03
#